data_AF-A0A925LC00-F1
#
_entry.id   AF-A0A925LC00-F1
#
_cell.length_a   1.000
_cell.length_b   1.000
_cell.length_c   1.000
_cell.angle_alpha   90.00
_cell.angle_beta   90.00
_cell.angle_gamma   90.00
#
_symmetry.space_group_name_H-M   'P 1'
#
loop_
_entity.id
_entity.type
_entity.pdbx_description
1 polymer ?
#
loop_
_entity_poly.entity_id
_entity_poly.type
_entity_poly.pdbx_seq_one_letter_code
_entity_poly.pdbx_strand_id
1 'polypeptide(L)'
;MIGLERQRADGVVWGGVFFSNSFGQPSSYLYAGERLDNWSAYPQLFAQWTAGVLYGYKGEYKDKVPLNHGGFSPGLVLSVGWQFTPRYSAQLNALGNSALMFQVSVDLP
;
A
#
# COMPACT_ATOMS: atom_id res chain seq x y z
N MET A 1 -8.45 -3.40 6.84
CA MET A 1 -8.48 -2.53 5.64
C MET A 1 -9.08 -3.30 4.50
N ILE A 2 -9.60 -2.61 3.49
CA ILE A 2 -10.03 -3.21 2.24
C ILE A 2 -9.51 -2.34 1.11
N GLY A 3 -9.03 -2.96 0.04
CA GLY A 3 -8.48 -2.23 -1.10
C GLY A 3 -8.72 -2.97 -2.39
N LEU A 4 -8.55 -2.23 -3.48
CA LEU A 4 -8.57 -2.75 -4.84
C LEU A 4 -7.32 -2.22 -5.54
N GLU A 5 -6.62 -3.12 -6.21
CA GLU A 5 -5.43 -2.81 -7.01
C GLU A 5 -5.60 -3.43 -8.40
N ARG A 6 -5.17 -2.68 -9.41
CA ARG A 6 -4.99 -3.17 -10.77
C ARG A 6 -3.50 -3.33 -11.01
N GLN A 7 -3.07 -4.55 -11.28
CA GLN A 7 -1.73 -4.87 -11.76
C GLN A 7 -1.74 -5.09 -13.28
N ARG A 8 -0.76 -4.52 -13.96
CA ARG A 8 -0.49 -4.75 -15.39
C ARG A 8 0.65 -5.75 -15.58
N ALA A 9 0.75 -6.32 -16.79
CA ALA A 9 1.79 -7.29 -17.15
C ALA A 9 3.21 -6.70 -17.13
N ASP A 10 3.34 -5.37 -17.26
CA ASP A 10 4.59 -4.63 -17.17
C ASP A 10 4.93 -4.19 -15.73
N GLY A 11 4.27 -4.75 -14.72
CA GLY A 11 4.55 -4.47 -13.30
C GLY A 11 3.89 -3.19 -12.77
N VAL A 12 3.33 -2.34 -13.63
CA VAL A 12 2.64 -1.12 -13.19
C VAL A 12 1.41 -1.48 -12.36
N VAL A 13 1.32 -0.89 -11.18
CA VAL A 13 0.16 -1.02 -10.27
C VAL A 13 -0.49 0.32 -10.00
N TRP A 14 -1.81 0.32 -9.82
CA TRP A 14 -2.53 1.46 -9.26
C TRP A 14 -3.79 0.98 -8.54
N GLY A 15 -4.19 1.72 -7.52
CA GLY A 15 -5.26 1.25 -6.66
C GLY A 15 -5.65 2.23 -5.56
N GLY A 16 -6.53 1.74 -4.70
CA GLY A 16 -7.03 2.46 -3.56
C GLY A 16 -7.28 1.53 -2.40
N VAL A 17 -6.95 1.99 -1.20
CA VAL A 17 -7.27 1.29 0.05
C VAL A 17 -8.05 2.19 0.97
N PHE A 18 -9.05 1.61 1.64
CA PHE A 18 -9.78 2.20 2.75
C PHE A 18 -9.43 1.47 4.05
N PHE A 19 -9.11 2.23 5.10
CA PHE A 19 -8.68 1.71 6.39
C PHE A 19 -9.02 2.66 7.54
N SER A 20 -8.88 2.17 8.77
CA SER A 20 -8.93 3.01 9.97
C SER A 20 -7.49 3.27 10.40
N ASN A 21 -7.10 4.53 10.57
CA ASN A 21 -5.76 4.86 11.06
C ASN A 21 -5.61 4.53 12.55
N SER A 22 -4.40 4.68 13.11
CA SER A 22 -4.10 4.37 14.52
C SER A 22 -4.92 5.18 15.54
N PHE A 23 -5.61 6.23 15.11
CA PHE A 23 -6.47 7.08 15.93
C PHE A 23 -7.97 6.81 15.73
N GLY A 24 -8.32 5.76 14.97
CA GLY A 24 -9.71 5.41 14.69
C GLY A 24 -10.37 6.25 13.61
N GLN A 25 -9.64 7.11 12.88
CA GLN A 25 -10.22 7.93 11.82
C GLN A 25 -10.29 7.14 10.50
N PRO A 26 -11.43 7.20 9.78
CA PRO A 26 -11.53 6.62 8.45
C PRO A 26 -10.56 7.32 7.51
N SER A 27 -9.71 6.53 6.88
CA SER A 27 -8.59 6.98 6.05
C SER A 27 -8.55 6.22 4.73
N SER A 28 -7.97 6.83 3.71
CA SER A 28 -7.87 6.26 2.37
C SER A 28 -6.53 6.62 1.74
N TYR A 29 -5.97 5.72 0.94
CA TYR A 29 -4.75 5.97 0.19
C TYR A 29 -4.98 5.57 -1.26
N LEU A 30 -4.88 6.54 -2.17
CA LEU A 30 -4.92 6.35 -3.62
C LEU A 30 -3.50 6.41 -4.16
N TYR A 31 -3.11 5.45 -4.97
CA TYR A 31 -1.70 5.27 -5.32
C TYR A 31 -1.49 4.69 -6.71
N ALA A 32 -0.27 4.88 -7.21
CA ALA A 32 0.30 4.17 -8.34
C ALA A 32 1.76 3.82 -8.03
N GLY A 33 2.31 2.86 -8.75
CA GLY A 33 3.69 2.44 -8.58
C GLY A 33 4.02 1.22 -9.41
N GLU A 34 4.93 0.41 -8.89
CA GLU A 34 5.46 -0.73 -9.62
C GLU A 34 5.67 -1.92 -8.68
N ARG A 35 5.31 -3.09 -9.19
CA ARG A 35 5.63 -4.38 -8.63
C ARG A 35 6.74 -5.03 -9.46
N LEU A 36 7.82 -5.36 -8.76
CA LEU A 36 9.00 -6.03 -9.28
C LEU A 36 8.88 -7.50 -8.90
N ASP A 37 8.58 -8.34 -9.89
CA ASP A 37 8.65 -9.80 -9.78
C ASP A 37 10.02 -10.29 -10.28
N ASN A 38 10.43 -11.51 -9.90
CA ASN A 38 11.66 -12.17 -10.40
C ASN A 38 12.98 -11.40 -10.20
N TRP A 39 13.04 -10.50 -9.21
CA TRP A 39 14.26 -9.73 -8.87
C TRP A 39 15.22 -10.50 -7.95
N SER A 40 14.82 -11.68 -7.47
CA SER A 40 15.59 -12.53 -6.57
C SER A 40 15.66 -13.97 -7.09
N ALA A 41 16.48 -14.82 -6.44
CA ALA A 41 16.52 -16.26 -6.74
C ALA A 41 15.21 -17.00 -6.41
N TYR A 42 14.30 -16.37 -5.67
CA TYR A 42 12.98 -16.91 -5.31
C TYR A 42 11.91 -16.28 -6.21
N PRO A 43 11.34 -17.00 -7.20
CA PRO A 43 10.33 -16.44 -8.10
C PRO A 43 9.01 -16.08 -7.41
N GLN A 44 8.76 -16.62 -6.22
CA GLN A 44 7.61 -16.27 -5.38
C GLN A 44 7.78 -14.92 -4.67
N LEU A 45 9.01 -14.45 -4.51
CA LEU A 45 9.30 -13.20 -3.80
C LEU A 45 9.14 -12.03 -4.76
N PHE A 46 8.35 -11.04 -4.35
CA PHE A 46 8.18 -9.79 -5.08
C PHE A 46 8.45 -8.59 -4.17
N ALA A 47 8.88 -7.50 -4.78
CA ALA A 47 8.97 -6.20 -4.14
C ALA A 47 7.97 -5.26 -4.82
N GLN A 48 7.40 -4.33 -4.06
CA GLN A 48 6.47 -3.35 -4.61
C GLN A 48 6.72 -2.01 -3.95
N TRP A 49 6.62 -0.94 -4.72
CA TRP A 49 6.58 0.41 -4.18
C TRP A 49 5.38 1.15 -4.75
N THR A 50 4.74 1.96 -3.93
CA THR A 50 3.62 2.81 -4.35
C THR A 50 3.77 4.20 -3.79
N ALA A 51 3.46 5.21 -4.59
CA ALA A 51 3.39 6.59 -4.19
C ALA A 51 1.99 7.15 -4.50
N GLY A 52 1.52 8.08 -3.68
CA GLY A 52 0.16 8.55 -3.83
C GLY A 52 -0.29 9.57 -2.81
N VAL A 53 -1.60 9.70 -2.68
CA VAL A 53 -2.26 10.66 -1.79
C VAL A 53 -3.03 9.90 -0.71
N LEU A 54 -2.62 10.15 0.53
CA LEU A 54 -3.27 9.70 1.76
C LEU A 54 -4.27 10.77 2.21
N TYR A 55 -5.45 10.33 2.63
CA TYR A 55 -6.48 11.18 3.21
C TYR A 55 -7.00 10.58 4.52
N GLY A 56 -7.24 11.40 5.55
CA GLY A 56 -7.96 10.97 6.76
C GLY A 56 -7.41 11.50 8.09
N TYR A 57 -6.17 11.99 8.11
CA TYR A 57 -5.55 12.58 9.30
C TYR A 57 -6.04 14.01 9.47
N LYS A 58 -7.03 14.23 10.35
CA LYS A 58 -7.70 15.52 10.53
C LYS A 58 -7.75 15.95 11.99
N GLY A 59 -8.07 17.23 12.21
CA GLY A 59 -8.23 17.80 13.55
C GLY A 59 -6.90 17.79 14.30
N GLU A 60 -6.90 17.24 15.51
CA GLU A 60 -5.73 17.15 16.38
C GLU A 60 -4.61 16.24 15.82
N TYR A 61 -4.92 15.34 14.87
CA TYR A 61 -3.96 14.39 14.29
C TYR A 61 -3.40 14.83 12.93
N LYS A 62 -3.69 16.05 12.48
CA LYS A 62 -3.25 16.55 11.17
C LYS A 62 -1.72 16.50 11.01
N ASP A 63 -0.97 16.77 12.07
CA ASP A 63 0.49 16.86 12.05
C ASP A 63 1.18 15.50 12.25
N LYS A 64 0.41 14.39 12.30
CA LYS A 64 0.95 13.03 12.43
C LYS A 64 1.45 12.46 11.11
N VAL A 65 1.12 13.10 9.99
CA VAL A 65 1.63 12.76 8.67
C VAL A 65 2.24 14.01 8.03
N PRO A 66 3.40 13.90 7.37
CA PRO A 66 4.13 15.05 6.85
C PRO A 66 3.36 15.70 5.69
N LEU A 67 3.49 17.02 5.54
CA LEU A 67 2.90 17.76 4.42
C LEU A 67 1.36 17.62 4.32
N ASN A 68 0.69 17.39 5.46
CA ASN A 68 -0.77 17.31 5.50
C ASN A 68 -1.41 18.68 5.31
N HIS A 69 -2.27 18.80 4.30
CA HIS A 69 -3.09 19.98 4.08
C HIS A 69 -4.55 19.58 3.87
N GLY A 70 -5.46 20.06 4.72
CA GLY A 70 -6.89 19.74 4.63
C GLY A 70 -7.23 18.25 4.87
N GLY A 71 -6.29 17.47 5.42
CA GLY A 71 -6.41 16.03 5.58
C GLY A 71 -5.73 15.22 4.47
N PHE A 72 -5.18 15.87 3.45
CA PHE A 72 -4.45 15.25 2.33
C PHE A 72 -2.94 15.32 2.56
N SER A 73 -2.27 14.18 2.44
CA SER A 73 -0.83 14.02 2.65
C SER A 73 -0.26 13.19 1.51
N PRO A 74 0.93 13.52 0.98
CA PRO A 74 1.65 12.58 0.14
C PRO A 74 2.01 11.31 0.94
N GLY A 75 2.04 10.17 0.26
CA GLY A 75 2.40 8.88 0.84
C GLY A 75 3.36 8.12 -0.07
N LEU A 76 4.25 7.35 0.56
CA LEU A 76 5.12 6.38 -0.09
C LEU A 76 5.09 5.10 0.75
N VAL A 77 4.84 3.97 0.10
CA VAL A 77 4.81 2.65 0.74
C VAL A 77 5.80 1.76 0.00
N LEU A 78 6.69 1.13 0.77
CA LEU A 78 7.59 0.09 0.28
C LEU A 78 7.13 -1.25 0.81
N SER A 79 7.13 -2.27 -0.02
CA SER A 79 6.55 -3.56 0.33
C SER A 79 7.39 -4.71 -0.18
N VAL A 80 7.39 -5.79 0.59
CA VAL A 80 7.93 -7.09 0.19
C VAL A 80 6.83 -8.12 0.39
N GLY A 81 6.65 -9.01 -0.58
CA GLY A 81 5.60 -10.01 -0.51
C GLY A 81 5.99 -11.34 -1.11
N TRP A 82 5.16 -12.33 -0.80
CA TRP A 82 5.31 -13.71 -1.22
C TRP A 82 4.04 -14.15 -1.95
N GLN A 83 4.21 -14.62 -3.19
CA GLN A 83 3.16 -15.21 -4.00
C GLN A 83 3.07 -16.71 -3.70
N PHE A 84 2.01 -17.14 -3.00
CA PHE A 84 1.80 -18.54 -2.66
C PHE A 84 1.24 -19.35 -3.83
N THR A 85 0.30 -18.75 -4.57
CA THR A 85 -0.32 -19.33 -5.77
C THR A 85 -0.56 -18.22 -6.78
N PRO A 86 -0.95 -18.50 -8.04
CA PRO A 86 -1.34 -17.45 -8.98
C PRO A 86 -2.53 -16.57 -8.56
N ARG A 87 -3.18 -16.87 -7.42
CA ARG A 87 -4.31 -16.09 -6.87
C ARG A 87 -4.08 -15.53 -5.48
N TYR A 88 -3.18 -16.11 -4.69
CA TYR A 88 -3.01 -15.74 -3.28
C TYR A 88 -1.59 -15.27 -3.02
N SER A 89 -1.51 -14.10 -2.40
CA SER A 89 -0.25 -13.53 -1.93
C SER A 89 -0.42 -12.89 -0.55
N ALA A 90 0.70 -12.72 0.15
CA ALA A 90 0.76 -11.87 1.32
C ALA A 90 1.95 -10.91 1.19
N GLN A 91 1.82 -9.73 1.77
CA GLN A 91 2.87 -8.72 1.76
C GLN A 91 2.97 -7.99 3.09
N LEU A 92 4.19 -7.56 3.38
CA LEU A 92 4.54 -6.65 4.45
C LEU A 92 4.78 -5.27 3.82
N ASN A 93 4.02 -4.29 4.27
CA ASN A 93 4.11 -2.91 3.83
C ASN A 93 4.78 -2.06 4.92
N ALA A 94 5.80 -1.30 4.54
CA ALA A 94 6.45 -0.31 5.37
C ALA A 94 5.86 1.08 5.08
N LEU A 95 5.28 1.69 6.12
CA LEU A 95 4.62 3.00 6.07
C LEU A 95 5.57 4.06 6.64
N GLY A 96 6.64 4.36 5.91
CA GLY A 96 7.75 5.18 6.40
C GLY A 96 8.37 4.61 7.69
N ASN A 97 8.71 5.49 8.64
CA ASN A 97 9.25 5.07 9.95
C ASN A 97 8.15 4.79 11.00
N SER A 98 6.89 4.80 10.59
CA SER A 98 5.77 4.91 11.54
C SER A 98 5.07 3.58 11.82
N ALA A 99 5.04 2.66 10.86
CA ALA A 99 4.31 1.40 11.02
C ALA A 99 4.71 0.34 9.99
N LEU A 100 4.43 -0.92 10.35
CA LEU A 100 4.36 -2.05 9.46
C LEU A 100 2.90 -2.51 9.31
N MET A 101 2.53 -2.91 8.10
CA MET A 101 1.18 -3.37 7.78
C MET A 101 1.24 -4.70 7.04
N PHE A 102 0.50 -5.68 7.55
CA PHE A 102 0.36 -7.00 6.94
C PHE A 102 -0.88 -7.03 6.07
N GLN A 103 -0.74 -7.58 4.87
CA GLN A 103 -1.81 -7.67 3.89
C GLN A 103 -1.83 -9.06 3.26
N VAL A 104 -3.04 -9.56 3.00
CA VAL A 104 -3.31 -10.74 2.18
C VAL A 104 -4.15 -10.27 1.00
N SER A 105 -3.81 -10.73 -0.20
CA SER A 105 -4.45 -10.33 -1.45
C SER A 105 -4.98 -11.55 -2.19
N VAL A 106 -6.08 -11.34 -2.92
CA VAL A 106 -6.68 -12.32 -3.82
C VAL A 106 -6.74 -11.73 -5.22
N ASP A 107 -6.03 -12.33 -6.15
CA ASP A 107 -6.02 -11.90 -7.55
C ASP A 107 -7.26 -12.44 -8.27
N LEU A 108 -8.05 -11.52 -8.82
CA LEU A 108 -9.29 -11.83 -9.52
C LEU A 108 -8.99 -12.04 -11.03
N PRO A 109 -9.68 -12.99 -11.70
CA PRO A 109 -9.53 -13.25 -13.13
C PRO A 109 -10.02 -12.09 -14.01
#